data_AF-A0A919K804-F1
#
_entry.id   AF-A0A919K804-F1
#
_cell.length_a   1.000
_cell.length_b   1.000
_cell.length_c   1.000
_cell.angle_alpha   90.00
_cell.angle_beta   90.00
_cell.angle_gamma   90.00
#
_symmetry.space_group_name_H-M   'P 1'
#
loop_
_entity.id
_entity.type
_entity.pdbx_description
1 polymer ?
#
loop_
_entity_poly.entity_id
_entity_poly.type
_entity_poly.pdbx_seq_one_letter_code
_entity_poly.pdbx_strand_id
1 'polypeptide(L)'
;MAAQAAAVAAGDLDPAEAYAAELWPADFTAAVDAALDAYEQDVAGLDPAADEALWAAVERVVLGLNAADERHGAIETGEREELAEYVDAVLTAAGVDVAALAARRGLDRAELTDSWRAW
;
A
#
# COMPACT_ATOMS: atom_id res chain seq x y z
N MET A 1 9.00 7.45 8.33
CA MET A 1 8.94 8.78 7.68
C MET A 1 9.09 9.97 8.64
N ALA A 2 8.53 9.92 9.86
CA ALA A 2 8.74 10.96 10.88
C ALA A 2 10.22 11.24 11.24
N ALA A 3 11.14 10.34 10.89
CA ALA A 3 12.55 10.42 11.27
C ALA A 3 13.32 11.55 10.58
N GLN A 4 13.14 11.81 9.28
CA GLN A 4 13.93 12.83 8.58
C GLN A 4 13.42 14.24 8.85
N ALA A 5 12.10 14.48 8.87
CA ALA A 5 11.55 15.77 9.25
C ALA A 5 11.92 16.15 10.70
N ALA A 6 11.92 15.17 11.61
CA ALA A 6 12.41 15.36 12.97
C ALA A 6 13.93 15.60 13.02
N ALA A 7 14.72 14.90 12.18
CA ALA A 7 16.16 15.11 12.10
C ALA A 7 16.53 16.49 11.53
N VAL A 8 15.80 17.01 10.54
CA VAL A 8 15.97 18.38 10.03
C VAL A 8 15.60 19.40 11.11
N ALA A 9 14.48 19.19 11.82
CA ALA A 9 14.08 20.07 12.93
C ALA A 9 15.08 20.04 14.11
N ALA A 10 15.75 18.91 14.32
CA ALA A 10 16.83 18.75 15.30
C ALA A 10 18.18 19.30 14.81
N GLY A 11 18.32 19.61 13.51
CA GLY A 11 19.57 20.04 12.89
C GLY A 11 20.56 18.90 12.59
N ASP A 12 20.10 17.65 12.71
CA ASP A 12 20.88 16.42 12.48
C ASP A 12 20.93 16.01 11.00
N LEU A 13 20.10 16.63 10.15
CA LEU A 13 20.08 16.43 8.70
C LEU A 13 19.96 17.78 7.99
N ASP A 14 20.78 18.03 6.97
CA ASP A 14 20.64 19.23 6.14
C ASP A 14 19.30 19.17 5.38
N PRO A 15 18.50 20.26 5.37
CA PRO A 15 17.29 20.33 4.54
C PRO A 15 17.51 19.93 3.09
N ALA A 16 18.69 20.20 2.51
CA ALA A 16 19.04 19.84 1.14
C ALA A 16 19.30 18.33 0.95
N GLU A 17 19.49 17.58 2.04
CA GLU A 17 19.66 16.12 2.05
C GLU A 17 18.35 15.40 2.45
N ALA A 18 17.30 16.14 2.77
CA ALA A 18 15.99 15.62 3.16
C ALA A 18 15.13 15.22 1.96
N TYR A 19 15.72 14.51 1.00
CA TYR A 19 15.06 14.08 -0.24
C TYR A 19 13.77 13.31 0.01
N ALA A 20 13.64 12.59 1.12
CA ALA A 20 12.40 11.86 1.43
C ALA A 20 11.21 12.79 1.67
N ALA A 21 11.42 13.99 2.21
CA ALA A 21 10.34 14.95 2.43
C ALA A 21 9.91 15.63 1.12
N GLU A 22 10.79 15.69 0.12
CA GLU A 22 10.49 16.17 -1.22
C GLU A 22 9.82 15.08 -2.08
N LEU A 23 10.35 13.85 -2.05
CA LEU A 23 9.84 12.72 -2.82
C LEU A 23 8.53 12.17 -2.25
N TRP A 24 8.40 12.13 -0.92
CA TRP A 24 7.21 11.66 -0.22
C TRP A 24 6.72 12.70 0.79
N PRO A 25 6.00 13.72 0.31
CA PRO A 25 5.42 14.74 1.17
C PRO A 25 4.58 14.13 2.30
N ALA A 26 4.53 14.79 3.46
CA ALA A 26 3.81 14.28 4.63
C ALA A 26 2.34 13.94 4.34
N ASP A 27 1.67 14.75 3.51
CA ASP A 27 0.30 14.51 3.06
C ASP A 27 0.17 13.22 2.24
N PHE A 28 1.14 12.92 1.37
CA PHE A 28 1.19 11.69 0.60
C PHE A 28 1.35 10.49 1.52
N THR A 29 2.34 10.52 2.41
CA THR A 29 2.58 9.41 3.35
C THR A 29 1.39 9.18 4.26
N ALA A 30 0.73 10.23 4.72
CA ALA A 30 -0.45 10.10 5.56
C ALA A 30 -1.64 9.49 4.81
N ALA A 31 -1.77 9.76 3.51
CA ALA A 31 -2.81 9.16 2.67
C ALA A 31 -2.54 7.67 2.41
N VAL A 32 -1.28 7.31 2.14
CA VAL A 32 -0.84 5.91 2.02
C VAL A 32 -1.06 5.16 3.34
N ASP A 33 -0.59 5.71 4.47
CA ASP A 33 -0.76 5.12 5.80
C ASP A 33 -2.25 4.87 6.10
N ALA A 34 -3.12 5.85 5.82
CA ALA A 34 -4.55 5.69 6.04
C ALA A 34 -5.20 4.60 5.15
N ALA A 35 -4.74 4.44 3.91
CA ALA A 35 -5.23 3.38 3.03
C ALA A 35 -4.80 1.99 3.51
N LEU A 36 -3.54 1.85 3.95
CA LEU A 36 -2.99 0.60 4.47
C LEU A 36 -3.59 0.23 5.83
N ASP A 37 -3.74 1.18 6.75
CA ASP A 37 -4.36 0.97 8.06
C ASP A 37 -5.81 0.47 7.91
N ALA A 38 -6.58 1.06 7.00
CA ALA A 38 -7.95 0.63 6.74
C ALA A 38 -8.00 -0.79 6.16
N TYR A 39 -7.08 -1.11 5.26
CA TYR A 39 -6.95 -2.43 4.66
C TYR A 39 -6.58 -3.51 5.69
N GLU A 40 -5.61 -3.24 6.56
CA GLU A 40 -5.23 -4.15 7.64
C GLU A 40 -6.39 -4.42 8.60
N GLN A 41 -7.14 -3.37 8.96
CA GLN A 41 -8.33 -3.50 9.81
C GLN A 41 -9.43 -4.31 9.14
N ASP A 42 -9.68 -4.09 7.85
CA ASP A 42 -10.62 -4.87 7.05
C ASP A 42 -10.22 -6.34 7.06
N VAL A 43 -8.98 -6.66 6.65
CA VAL A 43 -8.50 -8.04 6.53
C VAL A 43 -8.51 -8.77 7.89
N ALA A 44 -8.11 -8.09 8.97
CA ALA A 44 -8.13 -8.66 10.32
C ALA A 44 -9.56 -9.01 10.80
N GLY A 45 -10.58 -8.33 10.27
CA GLY A 45 -11.99 -8.57 10.60
C GLY A 45 -12.70 -9.58 9.70
N LEU A 46 -12.08 -9.99 8.59
CA LEU A 46 -12.69 -10.88 7.60
C LEU A 46 -12.39 -12.36 7.88
N ASP A 47 -13.31 -13.22 7.45
CA ASP A 47 -13.06 -14.66 7.37
C ASP A 47 -12.07 -14.92 6.22
N PRO A 48 -10.95 -15.65 6.44
CA PRO A 48 -10.00 -15.99 5.38
C PRO A 48 -10.60 -16.79 4.21
N ALA A 49 -11.79 -17.37 4.37
CA ALA A 49 -12.55 -18.04 3.31
C ALA A 49 -13.53 -17.11 2.56
N ALA A 50 -13.67 -15.84 2.97
CA ALA A 50 -14.60 -14.89 2.36
C ALA A 50 -14.00 -14.21 1.11
N ASP A 51 -13.80 -14.99 0.05
CA ASP A 51 -13.15 -14.56 -1.20
C ASP A 51 -13.59 -13.20 -1.73
N GLU A 52 -14.91 -12.96 -1.86
CA GLU A 52 -15.41 -11.70 -2.41
C GLU A 52 -15.12 -10.50 -1.51
N ALA A 53 -15.16 -10.70 -0.19
CA ALA A 53 -14.86 -9.63 0.75
C ALA A 53 -13.36 -9.31 0.77
N LEU A 54 -12.51 -10.34 0.68
CA LEU A 54 -11.05 -10.18 0.58
C LEU A 54 -10.67 -9.50 -0.75
N TRP A 55 -11.29 -9.89 -1.85
CA TRP A 55 -11.07 -9.26 -3.16
C TRP A 55 -11.49 -7.79 -3.16
N ALA A 56 -12.65 -7.47 -2.56
CA ALA A 56 -13.10 -6.09 -2.41
C ALA A 56 -12.18 -5.27 -1.47
N ALA A 57 -11.57 -5.88 -0.46
CA ALA A 57 -10.58 -5.22 0.38
C ALA A 57 -9.31 -4.85 -0.44
N VAL A 58 -8.84 -5.77 -1.29
CA VAL A 58 -7.72 -5.50 -2.22
C VAL A 58 -8.07 -4.37 -3.19
N GLU A 59 -9.26 -4.41 -3.80
CA GLU A 59 -9.72 -3.33 -4.68
C GLU A 59 -9.66 -1.97 -3.96
N ARG A 60 -10.23 -1.89 -2.76
CA ARG A 60 -10.31 -0.62 -2.01
C ARG A 60 -8.94 -0.07 -1.66
N VAL A 61 -7.97 -0.90 -1.25
CA VAL A 61 -6.64 -0.42 -0.92
C VAL A 61 -5.92 0.09 -2.16
N VAL A 62 -6.02 -0.61 -3.30
CA VAL A 62 -5.42 -0.14 -4.56
C VAL A 62 -6.07 1.15 -5.04
N LEU A 63 -7.39 1.30 -4.94
CA LEU A 63 -8.04 2.56 -5.30
C LEU A 63 -7.65 3.72 -4.35
N GLY A 64 -7.47 3.45 -3.05
CA GLY A 64 -7.00 4.44 -2.08
C GLY A 64 -5.57 4.91 -2.37
N LEU A 65 -4.68 3.97 -2.71
CA LEU A 65 -3.32 4.28 -3.09
C LEU A 65 -3.26 5.03 -4.45
N ASN A 66 -4.17 4.75 -5.40
CA ASN A 66 -4.28 5.51 -6.67
C ASN A 66 -4.65 6.96 -6.39
N ALA A 67 -5.56 7.20 -5.45
CA ALA A 67 -5.95 8.55 -5.06
C ALA A 67 -4.82 9.30 -4.34
N ALA A 68 -3.99 8.60 -3.55
CA ALA A 68 -2.79 9.17 -2.95
C ALA A 68 -1.78 9.56 -4.04
N ASP A 69 -1.57 8.69 -5.03
CA ASP A 69 -0.63 8.95 -6.12
C ASP A 69 -1.11 10.03 -7.09
N GLU A 70 -2.39 10.05 -7.50
CA GLU A 70 -2.91 11.07 -8.43
C GLU A 70 -2.63 12.51 -7.97
N ARG A 71 -2.59 12.72 -6.65
CA ARG A 71 -2.31 14.03 -6.06
C ARG A 71 -0.82 14.39 -6.05
N HIS A 72 0.08 13.40 -6.04
CA HIS A 72 1.49 13.59 -5.70
C HIS A 72 2.48 13.05 -6.74
N GLY A 73 2.12 12.05 -7.54
CA GLY A 73 2.95 11.38 -8.54
C GLY A 73 4.22 10.78 -7.93
N ALA A 74 4.07 10.12 -6.77
CA ALA A 74 5.16 9.73 -5.89
C ALA A 74 5.35 8.20 -5.78
N ILE A 75 4.46 7.41 -6.37
CA ILE A 75 4.61 5.96 -6.49
C ILE A 75 5.33 5.66 -7.80
N GLU A 76 6.63 5.34 -7.73
CA GLU A 76 7.36 4.85 -8.89
C GLU A 76 7.32 3.31 -8.96
N THR A 77 8.11 2.73 -9.87
CA THR A 77 8.12 1.28 -10.10
C THR A 77 8.53 0.50 -8.85
N GLY A 78 9.48 1.00 -8.06
CA GLY A 78 9.93 0.34 -6.84
C GLY A 78 8.86 0.34 -5.76
N GLU A 79 8.30 1.51 -5.46
CA GLU A 79 7.23 1.67 -4.46
C GLU A 79 6.00 0.86 -4.85
N ARG A 80 5.67 0.77 -6.15
CA ARG A 80 4.58 -0.08 -6.63
C ARG A 80 4.80 -1.55 -6.29
N GLU A 81 6.02 -2.07 -6.49
CA GLU A 81 6.34 -3.47 -6.20
C GLU A 81 6.27 -3.72 -4.70
N GLU A 82 6.84 -2.83 -3.89
CA GLU A 82 6.79 -2.91 -2.42
C GLU A 82 5.36 -2.85 -1.88
N LEU A 83 4.51 -1.98 -2.43
CA LEU A 83 3.09 -1.88 -2.04
C LEU A 83 2.30 -3.13 -2.43
N ALA A 84 2.55 -3.71 -3.60
CA ALA A 84 1.90 -4.96 -4.00
C ALA A 84 2.32 -6.12 -3.09
N GLU A 85 3.62 -6.22 -2.76
CA GLU A 85 4.14 -7.20 -1.82
C GLU A 85 3.54 -7.01 -0.42
N TYR A 86 3.36 -5.76 0.03
CA TYR A 86 2.74 -5.46 1.32
C TYR A 86 1.29 -5.95 1.38
N VAL A 87 0.49 -5.64 0.35
CA VAL A 87 -0.92 -6.07 0.25
C VAL A 87 -1.03 -7.59 0.31
N ASP A 88 -0.19 -8.29 -0.44
CA ASP A 88 -0.10 -9.75 -0.42
C ASP A 88 0.33 -10.30 0.97
N ALA A 89 1.31 -9.66 1.61
CA ALA A 89 1.82 -10.05 2.91
C ALA A 89 0.76 -9.94 4.02
N VAL A 90 -0.06 -8.89 4.01
CA VAL A 90 -1.16 -8.70 4.98
C VAL A 90 -2.18 -9.84 4.88
N LEU A 91 -2.60 -10.22 3.67
CA LEU A 91 -3.49 -11.36 3.45
C LEU A 91 -2.87 -12.68 3.90
N THR A 92 -1.60 -12.89 3.53
CA THR A 92 -0.84 -14.09 3.92
C THR A 92 -0.75 -14.19 5.44
N ALA A 93 -0.47 -13.08 6.13
CA ALA A 93 -0.39 -13.02 7.59
C ALA A 93 -1.75 -13.29 8.26
N ALA A 94 -2.86 -12.92 7.61
CA ALA A 94 -4.21 -13.25 8.04
C ALA A 94 -4.63 -14.71 7.74
N GLY A 95 -3.74 -15.51 7.14
CA GLY A 95 -3.98 -16.93 6.83
C GLY A 95 -4.75 -17.16 5.52
N VAL A 96 -4.84 -16.14 4.66
CA VAL A 96 -5.44 -16.28 3.33
C VAL A 96 -4.48 -16.99 2.38
N ASP A 97 -4.99 -17.97 1.64
CA ASP A 97 -4.26 -18.54 0.50
C ASP A 97 -4.41 -17.60 -0.71
N VAL A 98 -3.50 -16.63 -0.81
CA VAL A 98 -3.55 -15.58 -1.85
C VAL A 98 -3.42 -16.19 -3.25
N ALA A 99 -2.62 -17.24 -3.41
CA ALA A 99 -2.50 -17.94 -4.68
C ALA A 99 -3.83 -18.57 -5.11
N ALA A 100 -4.53 -19.22 -4.18
CA ALA A 100 -5.86 -19.77 -4.46
C ALA A 100 -6.90 -18.66 -4.72
N LEU A 101 -6.86 -17.56 -3.97
CA LEU A 101 -7.75 -16.40 -4.15
C LEU A 101 -7.63 -15.81 -5.56
N ALA A 102 -6.40 -15.61 -6.04
CA ALA A 102 -6.10 -15.12 -7.39
C ALA A 102 -6.44 -16.15 -8.47
N ALA A 103 -6.07 -17.42 -8.26
CA ALA A 103 -6.32 -18.49 -9.24
C ALA A 103 -7.82 -18.72 -9.51
N ARG A 104 -8.70 -18.55 -8.52
CA ARG A 104 -10.16 -18.62 -8.68
C ARG A 104 -10.70 -17.54 -9.63
N ARG A 105 -9.93 -16.47 -9.87
CA ARG A 105 -10.23 -15.37 -10.79
C ARG A 105 -9.42 -15.45 -12.09
N GLY A 106 -8.65 -16.52 -12.28
CA GLY A 106 -7.82 -16.72 -13.47
C GLY A 106 -6.55 -15.86 -13.49
N LEU A 107 -6.07 -15.44 -12.32
CA LEU A 107 -4.89 -14.59 -12.13
C LEU A 107 -3.78 -15.35 -11.40
N ASP A 108 -2.54 -14.95 -11.62
CA ASP A 108 -1.41 -15.30 -10.77
C ASP A 108 -1.42 -14.49 -9.47
N ARG A 109 -0.78 -15.00 -8.41
CA ARG A 109 -0.61 -14.28 -7.14
C ARG A 109 0.06 -12.92 -7.36
N ALA A 110 1.03 -12.83 -8.27
CA ALA A 110 1.71 -11.57 -8.59
C ALA A 110 0.79 -10.52 -9.24
N GLU A 111 -0.34 -10.96 -9.83
CA GLU A 111 -1.32 -10.10 -10.50
C GLU A 111 -2.43 -9.62 -9.55
N LEU A 112 -2.33 -9.91 -8.24
CA LEU A 112 -3.36 -9.63 -7.23
C LEU A 112 -3.93 -8.20 -7.32
N THR A 113 -3.06 -7.21 -7.50
CA THR A 113 -3.44 -5.79 -7.52
C THR A 113 -3.60 -5.23 -8.95
N ASP A 114 -3.21 -5.98 -9.99
CA ASP A 114 -3.09 -5.48 -11.37
C ASP A 114 -4.38 -4.93 -11.94
N SER A 115 -5.52 -5.50 -11.55
CA SER A 115 -6.83 -5.13 -12.12
C SER A 115 -7.21 -3.67 -11.87
N TRP A 116 -6.61 -3.02 -10.86
CA TRP A 116 -6.98 -1.66 -10.45
C TRP A 116 -5.81 -0.69 -10.40
N ARG A 117 -4.57 -1.14 -10.63
CA ARG A 117 -3.39 -0.27 -10.62
C ARG A 117 -3.51 0.78 -11.73
N ALA A 118 -3.52 2.07 -11.34
CA ALA A 118 -3.53 3.21 -12.27
C ALA A 118 -2.29 4.10 -12.14
N TRP A 119 -1.49 3.91 -11.09
CA TRP A 119 -0.16 4.52 -10.91
C TRP A 119 0.94 3.79 -11.71
#